data_AF-A0A382UW27-F1
#
_entry.id   AF-A0A382UW27-F1
#
_cell.length_a   1.000
_cell.length_b   1.000
_cell.length_c   1.000
_cell.angle_alpha   90.00
_cell.angle_beta   90.00
_cell.angle_gamma   90.00
#
_symmetry.space_group_name_H-M   'P 1'
#
loop_
_entity.id
_entity.type
_entity.pdbx_description
1 polymer ?
#
loop_
_entity_poly.entity_id
_entity_poly.type
_entity_poly.pdbx_seq_one_letter_code
_entity_poly.pdbx_strand_id
1 'polypeptide(L)'
;MTFSVSGYCKKTGMVGVAITTSSICVASRCPWVRAGVGAAATQNITDPSLGNLMLDYLEEGSSVQQTIHKVVKEHKFINYRQLALVDSKGNCVSYTGSKTLGINAVS
;
A
#
# COMPACT_ATOMS: atom_id res chain seq x y z
N MET A 1 -8.81 5.27 13.73
CA MET A 1 -8.97 3.87 13.31
C MET A 1 -8.98 3.81 11.78
N THR A 2 -8.26 2.89 11.14
CA THR A 2 -8.25 2.73 9.67
C THR A 2 -8.15 1.25 9.31
N PHE A 3 -8.98 0.79 8.39
CA PHE A 3 -8.91 -0.56 7.81
C PHE A 3 -8.95 -0.46 6.29
N SER A 4 -8.15 -1.27 5.62
CA SER A 4 -8.14 -1.35 4.16
C SER A 4 -7.99 -2.79 3.69
N VAL A 5 -8.51 -3.07 2.50
CA VAL A 5 -8.29 -4.33 1.78
C VAL A 5 -7.84 -3.99 0.37
N SER A 6 -6.79 -4.66 -0.10
CA SER A 6 -6.32 -4.57 -1.49
C SER A 6 -6.50 -5.93 -2.14
N GLY A 7 -7.01 -5.95 -3.37
CA GLY A 7 -7.40 -7.20 -4.03
C GLY A 7 -7.03 -7.25 -5.50
N TYR A 8 -6.86 -8.47 -6.00
CA TYR A 8 -6.65 -8.80 -7.41
C TYR A 8 -7.74 -9.77 -7.88
N CYS A 9 -8.32 -9.49 -9.04
CA CYS A 9 -9.35 -10.31 -9.66
C CYS A 9 -8.76 -11.20 -10.76
N LYS A 10 -8.51 -12.48 -10.47
CA LYS A 10 -7.97 -13.47 -11.43
C LYS A 10 -8.75 -13.57 -12.75
N LYS A 11 -10.06 -13.31 -12.74
CA LYS A 11 -10.92 -13.40 -13.93
C LYS A 11 -10.72 -12.24 -14.92
N THR A 12 -10.38 -11.06 -14.40
CA THR A 12 -10.36 -9.82 -15.20
C THR A 12 -8.99 -9.17 -15.27
N GLY A 13 -8.04 -9.59 -14.43
CA GLY A 13 -6.74 -8.94 -14.28
C GLY A 13 -6.79 -7.62 -13.49
N MET A 14 -7.97 -7.19 -13.03
CA MET A 14 -8.14 -5.92 -12.33
C MET A 14 -7.67 -5.99 -10.88
N VAL A 15 -7.19 -4.86 -10.38
CA VAL A 15 -6.78 -4.63 -8.99
C VAL A 15 -7.61 -3.50 -8.38
N GLY A 16 -7.75 -3.47 -7.04
CA GLY A 16 -8.48 -2.42 -6.37
C GLY A 16 -8.22 -2.34 -4.86
N VAL A 17 -8.64 -1.24 -4.25
CA VAL A 17 -8.55 -1.00 -2.81
C VAL A 17 -9.90 -0.53 -2.27
N ALA A 18 -10.34 -1.11 -1.16
CA ALA A 18 -11.42 -0.58 -0.34
C ALA A 18 -10.84 -0.13 1.01
N ILE A 19 -11.24 1.03 1.51
CA ILE A 19 -10.68 1.60 2.74
C ILE A 19 -11.72 2.39 3.52
N THR A 20 -11.66 2.32 4.84
CA THR A 20 -12.46 3.13 5.77
C THR A 20 -11.61 3.63 6.92
N THR A 21 -11.96 4.78 7.48
CA THR A 21 -11.26 5.38 8.61
C THR A 21 -12.17 6.34 9.38
N SER A 22 -11.77 6.66 10.60
CA SER A 22 -12.35 7.76 11.40
C SER A 22 -11.83 9.15 11.00
N SER A 23 -10.88 9.24 10.05
CA SER A 23 -10.29 10.50 9.57
C SER A 23 -10.93 10.99 8.25
N ILE A 24 -10.99 12.29 8.05
CA ILE A 24 -11.61 12.88 6.86
C ILE A 24 -10.75 12.66 5.60
N CYS A 25 -11.38 12.52 4.43
CA CYS A 25 -10.75 12.46 3.10
C CYS A 25 -9.71 11.33 2.91
N VAL A 26 -9.96 10.13 3.41
CA VAL A 26 -9.02 8.99 3.28
C VAL A 26 -8.74 8.59 1.84
N ALA A 27 -9.75 8.68 0.97
CA ALA A 27 -9.64 8.28 -0.43
C ALA A 27 -8.60 9.11 -1.20
N SER A 28 -8.34 10.34 -0.77
CA SER A 28 -7.35 11.23 -1.41
C SER A 28 -5.89 10.96 -1.01
N ARG A 29 -5.66 10.14 0.01
CA ARG A 29 -4.34 10.03 0.67
C ARG A 29 -3.79 8.62 0.73
N CYS A 30 -4.66 7.63 0.87
CA CYS A 30 -4.27 6.28 1.25
C CYS A 30 -4.40 5.24 0.14
N PRO A 31 -5.54 5.12 -0.59
CA PRO A 31 -5.68 4.13 -1.64
C PRO A 31 -5.13 4.64 -2.98
N TRP A 32 -4.36 3.80 -3.66
CA TRP A 32 -3.77 4.08 -4.96
C TRP A 32 -3.97 2.88 -5.88
N VAL A 33 -4.36 3.11 -7.12
CA VAL A 33 -4.58 2.04 -8.10
C VAL A 33 -4.10 2.52 -9.46
N ARG A 34 -3.31 1.69 -10.16
CA ARG A 34 -2.88 1.91 -11.54
C ARG A 34 -3.20 0.67 -12.36
N ALA A 35 -4.03 0.85 -13.40
CA ALA A 35 -4.48 -0.24 -14.26
C ALA A 35 -3.28 -0.96 -14.90
N GLY A 36 -3.31 -2.29 -14.91
CA GLY A 36 -2.22 -3.13 -15.43
C GLY A 36 -0.96 -3.21 -14.56
N VAL A 37 -0.83 -2.36 -13.53
CA VAL A 37 0.36 -2.28 -12.68
C VAL A 37 0.09 -2.85 -11.29
N GLY A 38 -0.82 -2.26 -10.52
CA GLY A 38 -1.04 -2.67 -9.14
C GLY A 38 -1.96 -1.74 -8.34
N ALA A 39 -2.16 -2.14 -7.08
CA ALA A 39 -2.90 -1.41 -6.07
C ALA A 39 -2.05 -1.28 -4.80
N ALA A 40 -2.04 -0.09 -4.20
CA ALA A 40 -1.28 0.21 -3.01
C ALA A 40 -2.14 0.93 -1.97
N ALA A 41 -1.87 0.68 -0.69
CA ALA A 41 -2.46 1.41 0.42
C ALA A 41 -1.35 1.95 1.33
N THR A 42 -1.37 3.26 1.60
CA THR A 42 -0.48 3.93 2.56
C THR A 42 -1.30 4.43 3.73
N GLN A 43 -1.16 3.82 4.91
CA GLN A 43 -1.99 4.13 6.07
C GLN A 43 -1.14 4.28 7.35
N ASN A 44 -1.79 4.64 8.45
CA ASN A 44 -1.20 5.06 9.73
C ASN A 44 -0.19 6.22 9.59
N ILE A 45 -0.53 7.41 10.07
CA ILE A 45 0.29 8.64 9.90
C ILE A 45 0.77 8.71 8.42
N THR A 46 -0.16 8.57 7.48
CA THR A 46 0.18 8.26 6.08
C THR A 46 1.13 9.28 5.44
N ASP A 47 1.97 8.80 4.53
CA ASP A 47 2.66 9.60 3.53
C ASP A 47 2.04 9.28 2.16
N PRO A 48 1.22 10.19 1.60
CA PRO A 48 0.57 9.99 0.30
C PRO A 48 1.55 9.79 -0.86
N SER A 49 2.78 10.32 -0.77
CA SER A 49 3.76 10.22 -1.85
C SER A 49 4.22 8.77 -2.12
N LEU A 50 4.15 7.91 -1.11
CA LEU A 50 4.60 6.52 -1.19
C LEU A 50 3.70 5.66 -2.08
N GLY A 51 2.44 6.05 -2.28
CA GLY A 51 1.46 5.27 -3.03
C GLY A 51 1.85 5.13 -4.50
N ASN A 52 1.93 6.26 -5.20
CA ASN A 52 2.39 6.29 -6.58
C ASN A 52 3.83 5.80 -6.72
N LEU A 53 4.72 6.12 -5.76
CA LEU A 53 6.10 5.64 -5.81
C LEU A 53 6.21 4.11 -5.82
N MET A 54 5.42 3.42 -4.99
CA MET A 54 5.40 1.94 -5.03
C MET A 54 4.87 1.42 -6.37
N LEU A 55 3.87 2.09 -6.96
CA LEU A 55 3.34 1.72 -8.26
C LEU A 55 4.36 1.98 -9.39
N ASP A 56 5.16 3.05 -9.29
CA ASP A 56 6.25 3.35 -10.24
C ASP A 56 7.28 2.23 -10.23
N TYR A 57 7.70 1.77 -9.03
CA TYR A 57 8.64 0.65 -8.93
C TYR A 57 8.08 -0.67 -9.50
N LEU A 58 6.78 -0.93 -9.32
CA LEU A 58 6.14 -2.09 -9.97
C LEU A 58 6.12 -1.96 -11.49
N GLU A 59 5.83 -0.77 -12.01
CA GLU A 59 5.81 -0.49 -13.45
C GLU A 59 7.21 -0.62 -14.07
N GLU A 60 8.25 -0.23 -13.34
CA GLU A 60 9.67 -0.44 -13.68
C GLU A 60 10.11 -1.91 -13.58
N GLY A 61 9.24 -2.81 -13.13
CA GLY A 61 9.47 -4.26 -13.09
C GLY A 61 10.00 -4.80 -11.77
N SER A 62 10.03 -4.00 -10.71
CA SER A 62 10.36 -4.50 -9.36
C SER A 62 9.28 -5.46 -8.86
N SER A 63 9.66 -6.46 -8.08
CA SER A 63 8.67 -7.28 -7.36
C SER A 63 8.03 -6.48 -6.21
N VAL A 64 6.89 -6.95 -5.70
CA VAL A 64 6.23 -6.33 -4.53
C VAL A 64 7.15 -6.30 -3.31
N GLN A 65 7.95 -7.36 -3.09
CA GLN A 65 8.92 -7.43 -1.98
C GLN A 65 10.09 -6.46 -2.16
N GLN A 66 10.65 -6.37 -3.37
CA GLN A 66 11.73 -5.42 -3.68
C GLN A 66 11.26 -3.98 -3.48
N THR A 67 10.04 -3.69 -3.95
CA THR A 67 9.39 -2.39 -3.83
C THR A 67 9.26 -1.96 -2.37
N ILE A 68 8.64 -2.79 -1.51
CA ILE A 68 8.51 -2.47 -0.09
C ILE A 68 9.88 -2.38 0.60
N HIS A 69 10.81 -3.29 0.31
CA HIS A 69 12.14 -3.25 0.92
C HIS A 69 12.87 -1.94 0.59
N LYS A 70 12.79 -1.51 -0.67
CA LYS A 70 13.38 -0.24 -1.13
C LYS A 70 12.75 0.95 -0.41
N VAL A 71 11.42 1.04 -0.36
CA VAL A 71 10.72 2.11 0.35
C VAL A 71 11.07 2.14 1.84
N VAL A 72 11.12 0.98 2.50
CA VAL A 72 11.47 0.88 3.93
C VAL A 72 12.92 1.30 4.20
N LYS A 73 13.84 1.04 3.27
CA LYS A 73 15.25 1.42 3.41
C LYS A 73 15.50 2.91 3.16
N GLU A 74 14.80 3.50 2.21
CA GLU A 74 15.13 4.83 1.68
C GLU A 74 14.33 5.97 2.33
N HIS A 75 13.17 5.69 2.94
CA HIS A 75 12.28 6.74 3.47
C HIS A 75 12.39 6.92 4.98
N LYS A 76 12.59 8.18 5.39
CA LYS A 76 12.58 8.59 6.79
C LYS A 76 11.20 8.35 7.41
N PHE A 77 11.19 8.02 8.70
CA PHE A 77 9.96 7.83 9.50
C PHE A 77 9.03 6.71 9.00
N ILE A 78 9.53 5.79 8.17
CA ILE A 78 8.71 4.69 7.65
C ILE A 78 8.14 3.80 8.76
N ASN A 79 8.82 3.72 9.90
CA ASN A 79 8.34 3.01 11.09
C ASN A 79 7.02 3.55 11.66
N TYR A 80 6.58 4.75 11.28
CA TYR A 80 5.26 5.28 11.60
C TYR A 80 4.20 4.95 10.54
N ARG A 81 4.51 4.19 9.49
CA ARG A 81 3.61 3.89 8.37
C ARG A 81 3.17 2.42 8.38
N GLN A 82 2.03 2.16 7.76
CA GLN A 82 1.65 0.84 7.27
C GLN A 82 1.47 0.91 5.76
N LEU A 83 2.02 -0.07 5.05
CA LEU A 83 1.97 -0.18 3.60
C LEU A 83 1.35 -1.52 3.22
N ALA A 84 0.53 -1.54 2.19
CA ALA A 84 0.10 -2.75 1.50
C ALA A 84 0.25 -2.56 0.00
N LEU A 85 0.69 -3.60 -0.69
CA LEU A 85 0.94 -3.57 -2.13
C LEU A 85 0.48 -4.89 -2.76
N VAL A 86 -0.26 -4.78 -3.86
CA VAL A 86 -0.71 -5.90 -4.70
C VAL A 86 -0.35 -5.58 -6.14
N ASP A 87 0.33 -6.48 -6.84
CA ASP A 87 0.63 -6.30 -8.27
C ASP A 87 -0.49 -6.86 -9.17
N SER A 88 -0.41 -6.57 -10.48
CA SER A 88 -1.34 -7.08 -11.49
C SER A 88 -1.26 -8.59 -11.76
N LYS A 89 -0.35 -9.30 -11.09
CA LYS A 89 -0.22 -10.77 -11.13
C LYS A 89 -0.81 -11.43 -9.87
N GLY A 90 -1.27 -10.64 -8.91
CA GLY A 90 -1.85 -11.11 -7.66
C GLY A 90 -0.83 -11.42 -6.56
N ASN A 91 0.44 -11.05 -6.74
CA ASN A 91 1.40 -11.09 -5.63
C ASN A 91 1.11 -9.93 -4.70
N CYS A 92 1.30 -10.14 -3.40
CA CYS A 92 1.10 -9.11 -2.41
C CYS A 92 2.16 -9.12 -1.31
N VAL A 93 2.35 -7.96 -0.68
CA VAL A 93 3.17 -7.83 0.51
C VAL A 93 2.63 -6.66 1.34
N SER A 94 2.93 -6.67 2.63
CA SER A 94 2.63 -5.56 3.53
C SER A 94 3.82 -5.23 4.41
N TYR A 95 3.82 -4.03 4.96
CA TYR A 95 4.77 -3.58 5.97
C TYR A 95 4.00 -2.86 7.07
N THR A 96 4.33 -3.17 8.31
CA THR A 96 3.82 -2.47 9.49
C THR A 96 4.98 -1.94 10.31
N GLY A 97 5.10 -0.62 10.37
CA GLY A 97 6.14 0.03 11.12
C GLY A 97 6.01 -0.17 12.63
N SER A 98 7.15 -0.22 13.33
CA SER A 98 7.20 -0.46 14.77
C SER A 98 6.62 0.67 15.64
N LYS A 99 6.30 1.82 15.04
CA LYS A 99 5.74 3.00 15.72
C LYS A 99 4.31 3.31 15.25
N THR A 100 3.59 2.34 14.69
CA THR A 100 2.19 2.52 14.31
C THR A 100 1.31 2.72 15.55
N LEU A 101 0.23 3.51 15.42
CA LEU A 101 -0.63 3.87 16.54
C LEU A 101 -1.68 2.79 16.79
N GLY A 102 -1.90 2.44 18.06
CA GLY A 102 -2.90 1.45 18.48
C GLY A 102 -2.51 0.00 18.24
N ILE A 103 -3.47 -0.91 18.41
CA ILE A 103 -3.29 -2.34 18.11
C ILE A 103 -3.31 -2.49 16.60
N ASN A 104 -2.17 -2.86 16.02
CA ASN A 104 -1.99 -3.12 14.61
C ASN A 104 -2.09 -4.63 14.34
N ALA A 105 -2.98 -5.03 13.42
CA ALA A 105 -3.02 -6.37 12.89
C ALA A 105 -3.11 -6.28 11.36
N VAL A 106 -2.25 -7.02 10.67
CA VAL A 106 -2.40 -7.30 9.24
C VAL A 106 -2.62 -8.80 9.15
N SER A 107 -3.79 -9.19 8.64
CA SER A 107 -4.21 -10.57 8.43
C SER A 107 -4.19 -10.92 6.95
#